data_AF-A0AB39LTH5-F1
#
_entry.id   AF-A0AB39LTH5-F1
#
_cell.length_a   1.000
_cell.length_b   1.000
_cell.length_c   1.000
_cell.angle_alpha   90.00
_cell.angle_beta   90.00
_cell.angle_gamma   90.00
#
_symmetry.space_group_name_H-M   'P 1'
#
loop_
_entity.id
_entity.type
_entity.pdbx_description
1 polymer ?
#
loop_
_entity_poly.entity_id
_entity_poly.type
_entity_poly.pdbx_seq_one_letter_code
_entity_poly.pdbx_strand_id
1 'polypeptide(L)'
;MRLVSIPPPAGPQYEGGGRPPYAPPPQGAPGPAPYFHYGPYGPRPPAAVNGVAIAALVFGVLCFLPALGLVLGLIALRQIARRGESGKGMAIAGVTLSSLGLALWTVSLATGFAADVWRGVKDGARSDSVLALRTGDCFTSPDGLEGWTTEARKVPCAGEHDGEVFALVAVPGSDFPGDDRLVELSEDRCYERRGAYVMDGWSLPEEIGVYYFAPSEQSWSFGDRSVVCVFGREDGTRSTGSLRSDATTLDAHQLAYLEAAEVLNAALDEVPATDYPDGDVSDDREWAGQVEVAVTEQVRLLRAHSWPEGAREPVDELIADLGRARVAWGRAAGTADPDSYWIREEEAWDATDPSLSITVREALGLATSPPAYDEEVEQEPEAGEMEV
;
A
#
# COMPACT_ATOMS: atom_id res chain seq x y z
N MET A 1 8.32 -2.09 -6.29
CA MET A 1 7.39 -3.18 -5.97
C MET A 1 6.20 -3.06 -6.88
N ARG A 2 5.55 -4.18 -7.22
CA ARG A 2 4.29 -4.14 -7.96
C ARG A 2 3.19 -3.88 -6.97
N LEU A 3 2.36 -2.88 -7.22
CA LEU A 3 1.10 -2.76 -6.51
C LEU A 3 0.01 -3.44 -7.33
N VAL A 4 -0.77 -4.28 -6.67
CA VAL A 4 -1.88 -5.00 -7.29
C VAL A 4 -3.09 -4.83 -6.38
N SER A 5 -4.19 -4.40 -6.97
CA SER A 5 -5.51 -4.43 -6.33
C SER A 5 -5.98 -5.88 -6.31
N ILE A 6 -6.47 -6.37 -5.18
CA ILE A 6 -7.15 -7.66 -5.18
C ILE A 6 -8.61 -7.42 -5.57
N PRO A 7 -9.11 -7.95 -6.69
CA PRO A 7 -10.53 -7.90 -6.99
C PRO A 7 -11.29 -8.81 -6.00
N PRO A 8 -12.55 -8.49 -5.64
CA PRO A 8 -13.45 -9.50 -5.06
C PRO A 8 -13.56 -10.71 -6.03
N PRO A 9 -13.81 -11.94 -5.54
CA PRO A 9 -13.83 -13.14 -6.37
C PRO A 9 -14.78 -12.95 -7.55
N ALA A 10 -14.25 -13.02 -8.78
CA ALA A 10 -14.97 -12.63 -9.98
C ALA A 10 -15.52 -13.84 -10.75
N GLY A 11 -16.82 -13.79 -11.08
CA GLY A 11 -17.44 -14.57 -12.15
C GLY A 11 -16.84 -14.28 -13.54
N PRO A 12 -17.19 -15.05 -14.58
CA PRO A 12 -16.40 -15.18 -15.79
C PRO A 12 -16.36 -13.89 -16.62
N GLN A 13 -15.14 -13.36 -16.82
CA GLN A 13 -14.88 -12.17 -17.63
C GLN A 13 -14.48 -12.53 -19.07
N TYR A 14 -15.06 -11.81 -20.03
CA TYR A 14 -14.71 -11.86 -21.45
C TYR A 14 -13.64 -10.80 -21.79
N GLU A 15 -12.50 -11.23 -22.31
CA GLU A 15 -11.44 -10.37 -22.86
C GLU A 15 -11.77 -9.88 -24.29
N GLY A 16 -11.44 -8.61 -24.58
CA GLY A 16 -11.31 -8.18 -25.98
C GLY A 16 -11.02 -6.70 -26.19
N GLY A 17 -9.74 -6.33 -26.40
CA GLY A 17 -9.39 -4.98 -26.86
C GLY A 17 -7.91 -4.77 -27.19
N GLY A 18 -7.51 -5.07 -28.43
CA GLY A 18 -6.16 -4.78 -28.94
C GLY A 18 -6.01 -3.36 -29.53
N ARG A 19 -4.89 -2.68 -29.23
CA ARG A 19 -4.47 -1.42 -29.88
C ARG A 19 -3.21 -1.63 -30.74
N PRO A 20 -3.07 -0.91 -31.88
CA PRO A 20 -1.99 -1.13 -32.86
C PRO A 20 -0.68 -0.36 -32.54
N PRO A 21 0.46 -0.73 -33.18
CA PRO A 21 1.80 -0.36 -32.72
C PRO A 21 2.34 0.97 -33.28
N TYR A 22 3.22 1.58 -32.48
CA TYR A 22 3.87 2.89 -32.71
C TYR A 22 5.12 2.75 -33.62
N ALA A 23 5.30 3.70 -34.55
CA ALA A 23 6.44 3.78 -35.46
C ALA A 23 7.51 4.79 -34.99
N PRO A 24 8.82 4.53 -35.20
CA PRO A 24 9.89 5.44 -34.78
C PRO A 24 10.15 6.58 -35.77
N PRO A 25 10.65 7.75 -35.32
CA PRO A 25 10.88 8.91 -36.17
C PRO A 25 12.23 8.86 -36.94
N PRO A 26 12.33 9.52 -38.12
CA PRO A 26 13.52 9.46 -38.97
C PRO A 26 14.59 10.51 -38.62
N GLN A 27 15.85 10.13 -38.84
CA GLN A 27 17.05 10.95 -38.63
C GLN A 27 17.28 11.94 -39.78
N GLY A 28 17.46 13.22 -39.46
CA GLY A 28 17.76 14.30 -40.42
C GLY A 28 19.25 14.47 -40.68
N ALA A 29 19.59 14.78 -41.95
CA ALA A 29 20.94 15.04 -42.43
C ALA A 29 21.41 16.51 -42.18
N PRO A 30 22.73 16.79 -42.10
CA PRO A 30 23.24 18.13 -41.84
C PRO A 30 23.23 19.02 -43.10
N GLY A 31 22.67 20.23 -42.99
CA GLY A 31 22.68 21.25 -44.04
C GLY A 31 23.96 22.10 -44.06
N PRO A 32 24.28 22.80 -45.18
CA PRO A 32 25.52 23.56 -45.34
C PRO A 32 25.48 24.94 -44.67
N ALA A 33 26.63 25.39 -44.16
CA ALA A 33 26.81 26.69 -43.52
C ALA A 33 26.81 27.87 -44.52
N PRO A 34 26.26 29.05 -44.17
CA PRO A 34 26.26 30.21 -45.04
C PRO A 34 27.59 30.97 -45.02
N TYR A 35 28.06 31.36 -46.21
CA TYR A 35 29.20 32.25 -46.41
C TYR A 35 28.82 33.70 -46.07
N PHE A 36 29.55 34.34 -45.16
CA PHE A 36 29.43 35.76 -44.86
C PHE A 36 30.39 36.60 -45.73
N HIS A 37 29.84 37.66 -46.31
CA HIS A 37 30.53 38.66 -47.13
C HIS A 37 31.25 39.67 -46.24
N TYR A 38 32.57 39.84 -46.38
CA TYR A 38 33.34 40.88 -45.69
C TYR A 38 33.23 42.23 -46.43
N GLY A 39 32.76 43.26 -45.73
CA GLY A 39 32.83 44.68 -46.14
C GLY A 39 33.92 45.45 -45.36
N PRO A 40 34.39 46.62 -45.84
CA PRO A 40 35.72 47.15 -45.52
C PRO A 40 35.85 48.01 -44.24
N TYR A 41 34.86 48.01 -43.34
CA TYR A 41 34.95 48.73 -42.06
C TYR A 41 34.51 47.82 -40.91
N GLY A 42 35.49 47.14 -40.32
CA GLY A 42 35.31 46.30 -39.13
C GLY A 42 35.48 47.09 -37.82
N PRO A 43 34.79 46.71 -36.73
CA PRO A 43 34.99 47.30 -35.40
C PRO A 43 36.42 47.02 -34.88
N ARG A 44 36.96 47.94 -34.07
CA ARG A 44 38.19 47.67 -33.28
C ARG A 44 38.04 46.33 -32.53
N PRO A 45 39.04 45.43 -32.58
CA PRO A 45 38.96 44.19 -31.82
C PRO A 45 38.88 44.50 -30.32
N PRO A 46 37.96 43.89 -29.56
CA PRO A 46 38.01 43.96 -28.10
C PRO A 46 39.33 43.36 -27.61
N ALA A 47 39.89 43.94 -26.56
CA ALA A 47 41.07 43.38 -25.91
C ALA A 47 40.82 41.90 -25.57
N ALA A 48 41.71 41.02 -26.02
CA ALA A 48 41.59 39.58 -25.77
C ALA A 48 41.55 39.33 -24.26
N VAL A 49 40.40 38.88 -23.75
CA VAL A 49 40.26 38.39 -22.38
C VAL A 49 40.95 37.03 -22.27
N ASN A 50 41.80 36.86 -21.25
CA ASN A 50 42.52 35.60 -21.05
C ASN A 50 41.51 34.49 -20.65
N GLY A 51 41.36 33.46 -21.50
CA GLY A 51 40.41 32.37 -21.27
C GLY A 51 40.63 31.60 -19.97
N VAL A 52 41.85 31.62 -19.42
CA VAL A 52 42.17 31.03 -18.11
C VAL A 52 41.53 31.84 -16.96
N ALA A 53 41.37 33.16 -17.11
CA ALA A 53 40.69 34.00 -16.12
C ALA A 53 39.17 33.76 -16.11
N ILE A 54 38.57 33.47 -17.27
CA ILE A 54 37.16 33.07 -17.38
C ILE A 54 36.97 31.68 -16.78
N ALA A 55 37.86 30.72 -17.09
CA ALA A 55 37.82 29.40 -16.47
C ALA A 55 37.96 29.49 -14.93
N ALA A 56 38.89 30.29 -14.42
CA ALA A 56 39.04 30.50 -12.97
C ALA A 56 37.79 31.12 -12.31
N LEU A 57 37.08 32.02 -12.99
CA LEU A 57 35.81 32.58 -12.49
C LEU A 57 34.69 31.54 -12.51
N VAL A 58 34.55 30.78 -13.59
CA VAL A 58 33.52 29.74 -13.75
C VAL A 58 33.72 28.60 -12.73
N PHE A 59 34.95 28.12 -12.56
CA PHE A 59 35.27 27.10 -11.55
C PHE A 59 35.26 27.64 -10.11
N GLY A 60 35.51 28.94 -9.91
CA GLY A 60 35.36 29.59 -8.61
C GLY A 60 33.90 29.77 -8.18
N VAL A 61 32.99 29.97 -9.14
CA VAL A 61 31.55 30.08 -8.93
C VAL A 61 30.89 28.69 -8.79
N LEU A 62 31.33 27.72 -9.59
CA LEU A 62 30.91 26.32 -9.47
C LEU A 62 31.68 25.64 -8.34
N CYS A 63 31.15 25.75 -7.12
CA CYS A 63 31.67 25.29 -5.82
C CYS A 63 32.16 23.82 -5.70
N PHE A 64 32.24 23.06 -6.79
CA PHE A 64 32.60 21.64 -6.77
C PHE A 64 34.11 21.40 -6.76
N LEU A 65 34.96 22.36 -7.16
CA LEU A 65 36.42 22.20 -7.20
C LEU A 65 37.19 23.49 -6.86
N PRO A 66 37.03 24.06 -5.65
CA PRO A 66 37.66 25.33 -5.25
C PRO A 66 39.19 25.32 -5.35
N ALA A 67 39.82 24.15 -5.19
CA ALA A 67 41.28 23.98 -5.33
C ALA A 67 41.77 24.19 -6.78
N LEU A 68 41.02 23.73 -7.78
CA LEU A 68 41.36 23.93 -9.19
C LEU A 68 41.17 25.39 -9.62
N GLY A 69 40.11 26.05 -9.14
CA GLY A 69 39.89 27.48 -9.35
C GLY A 69 41.01 28.35 -8.78
N LEU A 70 41.51 28.01 -7.57
CA LEU A 70 42.63 28.70 -6.94
C LEU A 70 43.94 28.56 -7.73
N VAL A 71 44.26 27.34 -8.18
CA VAL A 71 45.48 27.07 -8.97
C VAL A 71 45.44 27.80 -10.31
N LEU A 72 44.30 27.74 -11.03
CA LEU A 72 44.14 28.42 -12.31
C LEU A 72 44.14 29.95 -12.17
N GLY A 73 43.53 30.48 -11.10
CA GLY A 73 43.56 31.91 -10.79
C GLY A 73 44.97 32.44 -10.51
N LEU A 74 45.79 31.68 -9.79
CA LEU A 74 47.20 32.01 -9.53
C LEU A 74 48.05 31.95 -10.81
N ILE A 75 47.80 30.98 -11.70
CA ILE A 75 48.47 30.88 -13.00
C ILE A 75 48.07 32.05 -13.91
N ALA A 76 46.77 32.39 -13.97
CA ALA A 76 46.25 33.52 -14.73
C ALA A 76 46.86 34.85 -14.28
N LEU A 77 46.96 35.09 -12.97
CA LEU A 77 47.62 36.29 -12.41
C LEU A 77 49.09 36.40 -12.85
N ARG A 78 49.81 35.27 -12.91
CA ARG A 78 51.21 35.22 -13.35
C ARG A 78 51.38 35.46 -14.85
N GLN A 79 50.44 34.98 -15.67
CA GLN A 79 50.42 35.22 -17.12
C GLN A 79 50.08 36.67 -17.45
N ILE A 80 49.05 37.21 -16.80
CA ILE A 80 48.61 38.60 -16.96
C ILE A 80 49.73 39.58 -16.55
N ALA A 81 50.45 39.30 -15.46
CA ALA A 81 51.57 40.13 -15.02
C ALA A 81 52.76 40.14 -16.00
N ARG A 82 52.99 39.06 -16.76
CA ARG A 82 54.10 38.95 -17.72
C ARG A 82 53.74 39.43 -19.13
N ARG A 83 52.48 39.30 -19.55
CA ARG A 83 52.03 39.59 -20.91
C ARG A 83 51.24 40.88 -21.08
N GLY A 84 50.89 41.57 -19.98
CA GLY A 84 50.18 42.85 -20.02
C GLY A 84 48.71 42.75 -20.47
N GLU A 85 48.12 41.56 -20.37
CA GLU A 85 46.75 41.28 -20.82
C GLU A 85 45.69 41.84 -19.84
N SER A 86 44.51 42.22 -20.35
CA SER A 86 43.40 42.69 -19.52
C SER A 86 42.64 41.51 -18.86
N GLY A 87 42.50 41.54 -17.54
CA GLY A 87 41.80 40.48 -16.79
C GLY A 87 42.11 40.38 -15.29
N LYS A 88 42.97 41.26 -14.74
CA LYS A 88 43.38 41.23 -13.32
C LYS A 88 42.20 41.22 -12.34
N GLY A 89 41.16 42.02 -12.58
CA GLY A 89 39.99 42.10 -11.70
C GLY A 89 39.25 40.76 -11.57
N MET A 90 39.07 40.04 -12.69
CA MET A 90 38.40 38.73 -12.70
C MET A 90 39.24 37.64 -12.04
N ALA A 91 40.57 37.66 -12.23
CA ALA A 91 41.46 36.69 -11.59
C ALA A 91 41.56 36.89 -10.07
N ILE A 92 41.56 38.15 -9.60
CA ILE A 92 41.50 38.47 -8.16
C ILE A 92 40.17 37.99 -7.57
N ALA A 93 39.04 38.30 -8.24
CA ALA A 93 37.72 37.85 -7.81
C ALA A 93 37.63 36.32 -7.71
N GLY A 94 38.14 35.61 -8.73
CA GLY A 94 38.21 34.14 -8.74
C GLY A 94 39.03 33.58 -7.58
N VAL A 95 40.23 34.12 -7.31
CA VAL A 95 41.06 33.69 -6.18
C VAL A 95 40.40 33.97 -4.84
N THR A 96 39.77 35.13 -4.64
CA THR A 96 39.08 35.46 -3.39
C THR A 96 37.88 34.55 -3.13
N LEU A 97 37.06 34.29 -4.16
CA LEU A 97 35.90 33.41 -4.07
C LEU A 97 36.33 31.96 -3.86
N SER A 98 37.37 31.48 -4.55
CA SER A 98 37.91 30.14 -4.34
C SER A 98 38.52 29.97 -2.94
N SER A 99 39.17 30.99 -2.39
CA SER A 99 39.75 30.93 -1.03
C SER A 99 38.67 30.89 0.05
N LEU A 100 37.61 31.69 -0.10
CA LEU A 100 36.43 31.66 0.76
C LEU A 100 35.69 30.32 0.66
N GLY A 101 35.51 29.80 -0.56
CA GLY A 101 34.91 28.49 -0.80
C GLY A 101 35.73 27.36 -0.17
N LEU A 102 37.07 27.41 -0.26
CA LEU A 102 37.94 26.43 0.37
C LEU A 102 37.85 26.48 1.90
N ALA A 103 37.80 27.68 2.49
CA ALA A 103 37.65 27.85 3.94
C ALA A 103 36.28 27.35 4.45
N LEU A 104 35.20 27.61 3.70
CA LEU A 104 33.88 27.07 4.02
C LEU A 104 33.84 25.54 3.89
N TRP A 105 34.49 24.97 2.88
CA TRP A 105 34.62 23.53 2.71
C TRP A 105 35.43 22.87 3.84
N THR A 106 36.56 23.45 4.24
CA THR A 106 37.37 22.89 5.34
C THR A 106 36.62 22.95 6.67
N VAL A 107 35.90 24.03 6.96
CA VAL A 107 35.04 24.11 8.15
C VAL A 107 33.90 23.10 8.07
N SER A 108 33.24 22.95 6.92
CA SER A 108 32.13 22.00 6.73
C SER A 108 32.57 20.54 6.87
N LEU A 109 33.78 20.20 6.42
CA LEU A 109 34.39 18.89 6.60
C LEU A 109 34.87 18.66 8.04
N ALA A 110 35.51 19.66 8.66
CA ALA A 110 36.02 19.55 10.02
C ALA A 110 34.91 19.43 11.07
N THR A 111 33.77 20.09 10.83
CA THR A 111 32.59 20.05 11.71
C THR A 111 31.66 18.87 11.43
N GLY A 112 31.85 18.16 10.31
CA GLY A 112 30.94 17.09 9.88
C GLY A 112 29.62 17.59 9.29
N PHE A 113 29.38 18.90 9.21
CA PHE A 113 28.15 19.50 8.70
C PHE A 113 27.75 18.98 7.30
N ALA A 114 28.73 18.83 6.40
CA ALA A 114 28.46 18.27 5.07
C ALA A 114 27.99 16.81 5.14
N ALA A 115 28.53 16.02 6.07
CA ALA A 115 28.13 14.65 6.31
C ALA A 115 26.78 14.55 7.03
N ASP A 116 26.46 15.49 7.93
CA ASP A 116 25.15 15.60 8.60
C ASP A 116 24.05 15.94 7.60
N VAL A 117 24.28 16.94 6.73
CA VAL A 117 23.36 17.29 5.66
C VAL A 117 23.19 16.12 4.69
N TRP A 118 24.28 15.45 4.30
CA TRP A 118 24.22 14.27 3.43
C TRP A 118 23.48 13.09 4.07
N ARG A 119 23.66 12.86 5.37
CA ARG A 119 22.89 11.85 6.13
C ARG A 119 21.42 12.21 6.19
N GLY A 120 21.06 13.45 6.52
CA GLY A 120 19.67 13.91 6.55
C GLY A 120 18.96 13.74 5.20
N VAL A 121 19.63 14.04 4.09
CA VAL A 121 19.10 13.78 2.73
C VAL A 121 18.93 12.28 2.47
N LYS A 122 19.90 11.45 2.88
CA LYS A 122 19.85 9.99 2.70
C LYS A 122 18.79 9.32 3.57
N ASP A 123 18.60 9.79 4.79
CA ASP A 123 17.63 9.25 5.74
C ASP A 123 16.20 9.65 5.34
N GLY A 124 15.99 10.89 4.86
CA GLY A 124 14.73 11.30 4.26
C GLY A 124 14.39 10.54 2.96
N ALA A 125 15.39 10.25 2.12
CA ALA A 125 15.19 9.41 0.93
C ALA A 125 14.91 7.93 1.27
N ARG A 126 15.29 7.46 2.46
CA ARG A 126 15.02 6.09 2.92
C ARG A 126 13.68 5.96 3.65
N SER A 127 13.18 7.03 4.26
CA SER A 127 11.87 7.01 4.92
C SER A 127 10.71 6.97 3.92
N ASP A 128 10.90 7.56 2.74
CA ASP A 128 9.88 7.65 1.68
C ASP A 128 9.91 6.44 0.74
N SER A 129 10.12 5.22 1.28
CA SER A 129 10.16 3.99 0.49
C SER A 129 9.14 2.97 0.97
N VAL A 130 8.55 2.24 0.03
CA VAL A 130 7.65 1.10 0.32
C VAL A 130 8.34 0.06 1.23
N LEU A 131 9.64 -0.16 1.05
CA LEU A 131 10.44 -1.08 1.87
C LEU A 131 10.58 -0.66 3.34
N ALA A 132 10.38 0.63 3.62
CA ALA A 132 10.45 1.18 4.97
C ALA A 132 9.11 1.09 5.73
N LEU A 133 8.02 0.76 5.05
CA LEU A 133 6.70 0.63 5.65
C LEU A 133 6.64 -0.53 6.66
N ARG A 134 5.86 -0.35 7.71
CA ARG A 134 5.61 -1.30 8.79
C ARG A 134 4.12 -1.35 9.06
N THR A 135 3.64 -2.45 9.65
CA THR A 135 2.27 -2.56 10.15
C THR A 135 1.93 -1.36 11.03
N GLY A 136 0.79 -0.71 10.76
CA GLY A 136 0.35 0.53 11.39
C GLY A 136 0.77 1.82 10.68
N ASP A 137 1.63 1.76 9.66
CA ASP A 137 2.02 2.95 8.92
C ASP A 137 0.94 3.33 7.90
N CYS A 138 0.48 4.58 7.97
CA CYS A 138 -0.29 5.22 6.90
C CYS A 138 0.65 5.97 5.96
N PHE A 139 0.35 5.98 4.67
CA PHE A 139 1.24 6.57 3.67
C PHE A 139 0.50 7.21 2.50
N THR A 140 1.20 8.10 1.80
CA THR A 140 0.82 8.60 0.49
C THR A 140 1.81 8.12 -0.57
N SER A 141 1.32 7.86 -1.78
CA SER A 141 2.08 7.43 -2.95
C SER A 141 1.83 8.41 -4.12
N PRO A 142 2.83 8.69 -4.99
CA PRO A 142 2.66 9.62 -6.11
C PRO A 142 1.47 9.29 -7.02
N ASP A 143 1.28 8.00 -7.31
CA ASP A 143 0.22 7.48 -8.18
C ASP A 143 -0.89 6.77 -7.37
N GLY A 144 -1.01 7.09 -6.08
CA GLY A 144 -1.96 6.44 -5.17
C GLY A 144 -1.70 4.93 -5.05
N LEU A 145 -2.79 4.16 -5.07
CA LEU A 145 -2.76 2.70 -4.97
C LEU A 145 -2.82 1.97 -6.33
N GLU A 146 -2.18 2.55 -7.36
CA GLU A 146 -2.07 1.91 -8.67
C GLU A 146 -0.62 1.76 -9.17
N GLY A 147 -0.38 0.70 -9.96
CA GLY A 147 0.83 0.56 -10.77
C GLY A 147 2.10 0.14 -10.03
N TRP A 148 3.25 0.64 -10.49
CA TRP A 148 4.56 0.30 -9.95
C TRP A 148 5.14 1.50 -9.22
N THR A 149 5.48 1.32 -7.94
CA THR A 149 6.16 2.37 -7.17
C THR A 149 7.26 1.79 -6.28
N THR A 150 8.21 2.65 -5.96
CA THR A 150 9.21 2.43 -4.90
C THR A 150 9.09 3.45 -3.78
N GLU A 151 8.25 4.48 -3.99
CA GLU A 151 8.07 5.63 -3.14
C GLU A 151 6.78 5.47 -2.35
N ALA A 152 6.88 5.59 -1.03
CA ALA A 152 5.74 5.68 -0.13
C ALA A 152 6.13 6.58 1.03
N ARG A 153 5.53 7.76 1.11
CA ARG A 153 5.78 8.70 2.19
C ARG A 153 4.86 8.39 3.36
N LYS A 154 5.44 8.06 4.51
CA LYS A 154 4.68 7.89 5.75
C LYS A 154 4.04 9.21 6.17
N VAL A 155 2.77 9.17 6.53
CA VAL A 155 2.00 10.32 7.01
C VAL A 155 1.21 9.91 8.27
N PRO A 156 0.80 10.86 9.12
CA PRO A 156 -0.09 10.54 10.24
C PRO A 156 -1.44 10.02 9.74
N CYS A 157 -1.90 8.88 10.26
CA CYS A 157 -3.19 8.29 9.90
C CYS A 157 -4.40 9.21 10.16
N ALA A 158 -4.30 10.14 11.12
CA ALA A 158 -5.34 11.12 11.38
C ALA A 158 -5.55 12.12 10.22
N GLY A 159 -4.59 12.24 9.31
CA GLY A 159 -4.72 13.01 8.07
C GLY A 159 -5.09 12.15 6.88
N GLU A 160 -5.27 12.80 5.73
CA GLU A 160 -5.51 12.11 4.46
C GLU A 160 -4.32 11.24 4.05
N HIS A 161 -4.60 10.00 3.66
CA HIS A 161 -3.61 9.05 3.19
C HIS A 161 -4.20 8.11 2.14
N ASP A 162 -3.34 7.54 1.31
CA ASP A 162 -3.77 6.64 0.23
C ASP A 162 -3.95 5.20 0.74
N GLY A 163 -3.16 4.77 1.73
CA GLY A 163 -3.35 3.46 2.34
C GLY A 163 -2.71 3.30 3.73
N GLU A 164 -3.14 2.25 4.43
CA GLU A 164 -2.68 1.84 5.76
C GLU A 164 -2.17 0.40 5.72
N VAL A 165 -0.93 0.19 6.17
CA VAL A 165 -0.31 -1.14 6.19
C VAL A 165 -0.85 -1.95 7.36
N PHE A 166 -1.50 -3.07 7.08
CA PHE A 166 -2.05 -3.94 8.13
C PHE A 166 -1.22 -5.20 8.38
N ALA A 167 -0.41 -5.64 7.41
CA ALA A 167 0.47 -6.80 7.59
C ALA A 167 1.76 -6.72 6.75
N LEU A 168 2.79 -7.39 7.24
CA LEU A 168 4.01 -7.70 6.49
C LEU A 168 4.14 -9.22 6.40
N VAL A 169 4.16 -9.75 5.18
CA VAL A 169 4.24 -11.19 4.92
C VAL A 169 5.61 -11.51 4.35
N ALA A 170 6.38 -12.34 5.06
CA ALA A 170 7.67 -12.80 4.58
C ALA A 170 7.49 -13.86 3.49
N VAL A 171 8.17 -13.69 2.36
CA VAL A 171 8.20 -14.66 1.26
C VAL A 171 9.42 -15.57 1.45
N PRO A 172 9.22 -16.87 1.71
CA PRO A 172 10.33 -17.81 1.90
C PRO A 172 11.05 -18.09 0.57
N GLY A 173 12.34 -18.41 0.65
CA GLY A 173 13.15 -18.83 -0.50
C GLY A 173 14.29 -17.87 -0.85
N SER A 174 15.32 -18.40 -1.50
CA SER A 174 16.44 -17.61 -2.01
C SER A 174 16.16 -17.01 -3.39
N ASP A 175 15.52 -17.82 -4.24
CA ASP A 175 15.31 -17.53 -5.66
C ASP A 175 13.97 -16.84 -5.87
N PHE A 176 13.87 -16.00 -6.90
CA PHE A 176 12.65 -15.26 -7.17
C PHE A 176 11.54 -16.25 -7.59
N PRO A 177 10.41 -16.32 -6.89
CA PRO A 177 9.39 -17.34 -7.12
C PRO A 177 8.57 -17.12 -8.41
N GLY A 178 8.71 -15.96 -9.05
CA GLY A 178 7.89 -15.55 -10.19
C GLY A 178 6.69 -14.71 -9.76
N ASP A 179 6.22 -13.86 -10.67
CA ASP A 179 5.13 -12.91 -10.37
C ASP A 179 3.82 -13.63 -10.02
N ASP A 180 3.43 -14.65 -10.78
CA ASP A 180 2.15 -15.38 -10.56
C ASP A 180 2.08 -16.01 -9.16
N ARG A 181 3.19 -16.60 -8.71
CA ARG A 181 3.27 -17.20 -7.37
C ARG A 181 3.26 -16.14 -6.27
N LEU A 182 3.81 -14.95 -6.53
CA LEU A 182 3.74 -13.83 -5.58
C LEU A 182 2.32 -13.27 -5.49
N VAL A 183 1.60 -13.19 -6.61
CA VAL A 183 0.20 -12.74 -6.64
C VAL A 183 -0.65 -13.66 -5.75
N GLU A 184 -0.66 -14.96 -6.05
CA GLU A 184 -1.41 -15.98 -5.29
C GLU A 184 -1.05 -15.95 -3.79
N LEU A 185 0.25 -15.95 -3.48
CA LEU A 185 0.71 -15.88 -2.08
C LEU A 185 0.30 -14.59 -1.39
N SER A 186 0.34 -13.46 -2.10
CA SER A 186 -0.01 -12.16 -1.53
C SER A 186 -1.51 -12.09 -1.24
N GLU A 187 -2.33 -12.54 -2.17
CA GLU A 187 -3.79 -12.58 -2.02
C GLU A 187 -4.17 -13.40 -0.80
N ASP A 188 -3.80 -14.68 -0.77
CA ASP A 188 -4.10 -15.59 0.34
C ASP A 188 -3.64 -15.02 1.69
N ARG A 189 -2.37 -14.60 1.76
CA ARG A 189 -1.77 -14.19 3.04
C ARG A 189 -2.23 -12.82 3.50
N CYS A 190 -2.57 -11.90 2.59
CA CYS A 190 -3.11 -10.62 2.99
C CYS A 190 -4.55 -10.77 3.51
N TYR A 191 -5.41 -11.56 2.86
CA TYR A 191 -6.75 -11.82 3.39
C TYR A 191 -6.72 -12.57 4.73
N GLU A 192 -5.87 -13.60 4.88
CA GLU A 192 -5.69 -14.33 6.15
C GLU A 192 -5.25 -13.42 7.31
N ARG A 193 -4.58 -12.30 7.02
CA ARG A 193 -4.05 -11.38 8.06
C ARG A 193 -4.99 -10.22 8.36
N ARG A 194 -6.06 -10.01 7.60
CA ARG A 194 -7.02 -8.91 7.78
C ARG A 194 -7.63 -8.93 9.19
N GLY A 195 -8.18 -10.07 9.60
CA GLY A 195 -8.91 -10.19 10.88
C GLY A 195 -8.03 -9.94 12.12
N ALA A 196 -6.72 -10.14 12.02
CA ALA A 196 -5.80 -9.84 13.12
C ALA A 196 -5.56 -8.33 13.32
N TYR A 197 -5.76 -7.52 12.27
CA TYR A 197 -5.60 -6.07 12.34
C TYR A 197 -6.93 -5.33 12.53
N VAL A 198 -8.01 -5.91 11.97
CA VAL A 198 -9.38 -5.43 12.07
C VAL A 198 -10.24 -6.59 12.58
N MET A 199 -10.22 -6.81 13.89
CA MET A 199 -11.00 -7.82 14.60
C MET A 199 -12.50 -7.52 14.53
N ASP A 200 -12.88 -6.24 14.48
CA ASP A 200 -14.24 -5.85 14.15
C ASP A 200 -14.39 -5.65 12.64
N GLY A 201 -14.62 -6.74 11.90
CA GLY A 201 -14.80 -6.69 10.45
C GLY A 201 -15.92 -5.75 9.98
N TRP A 202 -16.95 -5.54 10.80
CA TRP A 202 -18.09 -4.66 10.47
C TRP A 202 -17.71 -3.17 10.57
N SER A 203 -16.58 -2.87 11.20
CA SER A 203 -16.07 -1.50 11.27
C SER A 203 -15.36 -1.07 9.98
N LEU A 204 -15.09 -2.02 9.07
CA LEU A 204 -14.43 -1.76 7.80
C LEU A 204 -15.48 -1.27 6.79
N PRO A 205 -15.35 -0.03 6.25
CA PRO A 205 -16.26 0.46 5.21
C PRO A 205 -16.19 -0.41 3.95
N GLU A 206 -17.32 -0.56 3.26
CA GLU A 206 -17.43 -1.36 2.03
C GLU A 206 -16.49 -0.87 0.91
N GLU A 207 -16.16 0.42 0.86
CA GLU A 207 -15.26 0.94 -0.16
C GLU A 207 -13.77 0.70 0.16
N ILE A 208 -13.45 0.00 1.27
CA ILE A 208 -12.08 -0.35 1.61
C ILE A 208 -11.71 -1.72 1.04
N GLY A 209 -10.82 -1.70 0.06
CA GLY A 209 -10.24 -2.88 -0.57
C GLY A 209 -8.90 -3.29 0.08
N VAL A 210 -8.49 -4.53 -0.23
CA VAL A 210 -7.17 -5.06 0.13
C VAL A 210 -6.23 -4.92 -1.07
N TYR A 211 -5.07 -4.32 -0.81
CA TYR A 211 -3.99 -4.12 -1.77
C TYR A 211 -2.70 -4.73 -1.22
N TYR A 212 -1.74 -4.96 -2.10
CA TYR A 212 -0.42 -5.37 -1.66
C TYR A 212 0.71 -4.82 -2.53
N PHE A 213 1.84 -4.55 -1.89
CA PHE A 213 3.11 -4.38 -2.59
C PHE A 213 3.88 -5.69 -2.59
N ALA A 214 4.04 -6.27 -3.77
CA ALA A 214 4.86 -7.47 -3.98
C ALA A 214 6.30 -7.11 -4.40
N PRO A 215 7.31 -7.86 -3.94
CA PRO A 215 8.67 -7.76 -4.44
C PRO A 215 8.75 -7.94 -5.96
N SER A 216 9.62 -7.20 -6.63
CA SER A 216 9.98 -7.47 -8.03
C SER A 216 11.23 -8.34 -8.10
N GLU A 217 11.50 -8.98 -9.24
CA GLU A 217 12.78 -9.70 -9.44
C GLU A 217 13.99 -8.80 -9.13
N GLN A 218 13.90 -7.53 -9.50
CA GLN A 218 14.94 -6.55 -9.20
C GLN A 218 15.08 -6.30 -7.69
N SER A 219 14.01 -5.97 -6.96
CA SER A 219 14.12 -5.73 -5.50
C SER A 219 14.51 -7.01 -4.76
N TRP A 220 14.07 -8.16 -5.26
CA TRP A 220 14.47 -9.48 -4.78
C TRP A 220 15.99 -9.70 -4.89
N SER A 221 16.62 -9.30 -6.00
CA SER A 221 18.07 -9.37 -6.12
C SER A 221 18.83 -8.52 -5.07
N PHE A 222 18.16 -7.51 -4.50
CA PHE A 222 18.68 -6.65 -3.43
C PHE A 222 18.24 -7.05 -2.01
N GLY A 223 17.54 -8.19 -1.86
CA GLY A 223 17.16 -8.76 -0.56
C GLY A 223 15.74 -8.44 -0.10
N ASP A 224 14.90 -7.83 -0.95
CA ASP A 224 13.47 -7.68 -0.68
C ASP A 224 12.76 -9.04 -0.68
N ARG A 225 12.19 -9.41 0.46
CA ARG A 225 11.51 -10.68 0.70
C ARG A 225 10.19 -10.48 1.43
N SER A 226 9.58 -9.31 1.31
CA SER A 226 8.34 -8.99 2.04
C SER A 226 7.26 -8.52 1.09
N VAL A 227 6.09 -9.13 1.20
CA VAL A 227 4.83 -8.55 0.73
C VAL A 227 4.35 -7.57 1.82
N VAL A 228 3.88 -6.40 1.40
CA VAL A 228 3.29 -5.40 2.29
C VAL A 228 1.79 -5.35 2.00
N CYS A 229 0.97 -5.78 2.95
CA CYS A 229 -0.50 -5.78 2.81
C CYS A 229 -1.08 -4.45 3.30
N VAL A 230 -1.99 -3.89 2.52
CA VAL A 230 -2.47 -2.51 2.65
C VAL A 230 -3.98 -2.46 2.53
N PHE A 231 -4.64 -1.68 3.38
CA PHE A 231 -6.01 -1.22 3.14
C PHE A 231 -5.99 0.11 2.40
N GLY A 232 -6.92 0.31 1.48
CA GLY A 232 -7.14 1.59 0.84
C GLY A 232 -8.50 1.65 0.16
N ARG A 233 -8.90 2.82 -0.31
CA ARG A 233 -10.22 2.99 -0.93
C ARG A 233 -10.21 2.52 -2.37
N GLU A 234 -11.22 1.73 -2.74
CA GLU A 234 -11.39 1.20 -4.10
C GLU A 234 -11.71 2.29 -5.12
N ASP A 235 -12.37 3.36 -4.68
CA ASP A 235 -12.67 4.54 -5.51
C ASP A 235 -11.45 5.44 -5.79
N GLY A 236 -10.27 5.09 -5.27
CA GLY A 236 -9.02 5.84 -5.41
C GLY A 236 -8.96 7.15 -4.61
N THR A 237 -9.97 7.44 -3.78
CA THR A 237 -9.96 8.58 -2.88
C THR A 237 -9.15 8.28 -1.62
N ARG A 238 -8.86 9.32 -0.82
CA ARG A 238 -8.05 9.19 0.38
C ARG A 238 -8.89 8.88 1.61
N SER A 239 -8.36 8.01 2.46
CA SER A 239 -8.91 7.71 3.78
C SER A 239 -8.41 8.71 4.82
N THR A 240 -9.16 8.82 5.92
CA THR A 240 -8.76 9.55 7.13
C THR A 240 -9.09 8.72 8.36
N GLY A 241 -8.23 8.78 9.38
CA GLY A 241 -8.32 7.90 10.54
C GLY A 241 -7.65 6.55 10.28
N SER A 242 -7.30 5.83 11.35
CA SER A 242 -6.76 4.47 11.23
C SER A 242 -7.92 3.47 11.23
N LEU A 243 -7.81 2.45 10.39
CA LEU A 243 -8.74 1.30 10.32
C LEU A 243 -8.47 0.25 11.39
N ARG A 244 -7.41 0.43 12.19
CA ARG A 244 -6.95 -0.56 13.16
C ARG A 244 -7.96 -0.78 14.29
N SER A 245 -8.42 -2.03 14.39
CA SER A 245 -9.33 -2.51 15.42
C SER A 245 -8.79 -3.82 15.96
N ASP A 246 -7.83 -3.76 16.90
CA ASP A 246 -7.18 -4.95 17.45
C ASP A 246 -7.11 -4.88 18.98
N ALA A 247 -6.51 -5.90 19.62
CA ALA A 247 -6.38 -5.97 21.07
C ALA A 247 -5.65 -4.76 21.72
N THR A 248 -5.00 -3.89 20.93
CA THR A 248 -4.36 -2.67 21.43
C THR A 248 -5.27 -1.43 21.35
N THR A 249 -6.34 -1.47 20.55
CA THR A 249 -7.31 -0.38 20.40
C THR A 249 -8.68 -0.68 21.01
N LEU A 250 -9.04 -1.96 21.13
CA LEU A 250 -10.30 -2.43 21.72
C LEU A 250 -10.26 -2.44 23.24
N ASP A 251 -11.40 -2.16 23.88
CA ASP A 251 -11.56 -2.39 25.30
C ASP A 251 -11.73 -3.88 25.64
N ALA A 252 -11.65 -4.24 26.92
CA ALA A 252 -11.69 -5.62 27.37
C ALA A 252 -13.05 -6.33 27.13
N HIS A 253 -14.15 -5.59 27.04
CA HIS A 253 -15.47 -6.15 26.73
C HIS A 253 -15.65 -6.34 25.22
N GLN A 254 -15.23 -5.36 24.43
CA GLN A 254 -15.21 -5.45 22.97
C GLN A 254 -14.34 -6.63 22.50
N LEU A 255 -13.11 -6.73 23.02
CA LEU A 255 -12.18 -7.81 22.68
C LEU A 255 -12.78 -9.18 23.03
N ALA A 256 -13.31 -9.35 24.25
CA ALA A 256 -13.89 -10.62 24.67
C ALA A 256 -15.11 -11.04 23.82
N TYR A 257 -15.91 -10.06 23.38
CA TYR A 257 -17.03 -10.32 22.48
C TYR A 257 -16.56 -10.75 21.09
N LEU A 258 -15.62 -10.02 20.49
CA LEU A 258 -15.11 -10.31 19.15
C LEU A 258 -14.34 -11.63 19.10
N GLU A 259 -13.54 -11.94 20.12
CA GLU A 259 -12.88 -13.25 20.24
C GLU A 259 -13.88 -14.40 20.36
N ALA A 260 -15.00 -14.19 21.06
CA ALA A 260 -16.06 -15.20 21.15
C ALA A 260 -16.80 -15.36 19.81
N ALA A 261 -17.10 -14.25 19.13
CA ALA A 261 -17.78 -14.24 17.83
C ALA A 261 -16.92 -14.90 16.74
N GLU A 262 -15.60 -14.65 16.76
CA GLU A 262 -14.66 -15.20 15.79
C GLU A 262 -14.66 -16.73 15.77
N VAL A 263 -14.92 -17.40 16.91
CA VAL A 263 -15.03 -18.86 16.95
C VAL A 263 -16.13 -19.37 16.03
N LEU A 264 -17.28 -18.69 16.01
CA LEU A 264 -18.38 -19.05 15.11
C LEU A 264 -18.08 -18.61 13.68
N ASN A 265 -17.61 -17.38 13.48
CA ASN A 265 -17.32 -16.86 12.13
C ASN A 265 -16.31 -17.74 11.39
N ALA A 266 -15.21 -18.12 12.05
CA ALA A 266 -14.19 -18.99 11.45
C ALA A 266 -14.75 -20.36 11.05
N ALA A 267 -15.70 -20.91 11.83
CA ALA A 267 -16.34 -22.18 11.47
C ALA A 267 -17.29 -22.02 10.27
N LEU A 268 -18.02 -20.90 10.19
CA LEU A 268 -18.91 -20.60 9.06
C LEU A 268 -18.12 -20.33 7.77
N ASP A 269 -16.96 -19.70 7.86
CA ASP A 269 -16.07 -19.41 6.73
C ASP A 269 -15.44 -20.68 6.12
N GLU A 270 -15.40 -21.79 6.87
CA GLU A 270 -14.94 -23.11 6.41
C GLU A 270 -16.02 -23.91 5.68
N VAL A 271 -17.09 -23.24 5.21
CA VAL A 271 -18.15 -23.86 4.41
C VAL A 271 -17.55 -24.67 3.24
N PRO A 272 -17.94 -25.95 3.07
CA PRO A 272 -17.45 -26.78 1.99
C PRO A 272 -17.77 -26.16 0.62
N ALA A 273 -16.80 -26.18 -0.29
CA ALA A 273 -17.02 -25.86 -1.69
C ALA A 273 -17.73 -27.04 -2.39
N THR A 274 -19.02 -27.23 -2.09
CA THR A 274 -19.86 -28.22 -2.76
C THR A 274 -20.52 -27.60 -3.98
N ASP A 275 -20.14 -28.07 -5.18
CA ASP A 275 -20.75 -27.70 -6.46
C ASP A 275 -22.18 -28.26 -6.65
N TYR A 276 -23.06 -28.23 -5.63
CA TYR A 276 -24.37 -28.93 -5.61
C TYR A 276 -24.45 -30.27 -6.39
N PRO A 277 -23.43 -31.19 -6.40
CA PRO A 277 -23.45 -32.31 -7.32
C PRO A 277 -23.76 -33.58 -6.54
N ASP A 278 -24.86 -34.23 -6.91
CA ASP A 278 -25.11 -35.67 -6.69
C ASP A 278 -25.71 -36.13 -5.34
N GLY A 279 -26.10 -35.22 -4.44
CA GLY A 279 -26.87 -35.59 -3.24
C GLY A 279 -26.06 -36.38 -2.20
N ASP A 280 -24.75 -36.15 -2.12
CA ASP A 280 -23.95 -36.53 -0.95
C ASP A 280 -23.76 -35.28 -0.09
N VAL A 281 -24.23 -35.34 1.15
CA VAL A 281 -24.14 -34.24 2.14
C VAL A 281 -23.22 -34.62 3.30
N SER A 282 -22.33 -35.60 3.12
CA SER A 282 -21.48 -36.09 4.21
C SER A 282 -20.50 -35.04 4.71
N ASP A 283 -19.84 -34.30 3.81
CA ASP A 283 -18.92 -33.21 4.15
C ASP A 283 -19.68 -32.03 4.79
N ASP A 284 -20.83 -31.65 4.24
CA ASP A 284 -21.68 -30.57 4.78
C ASP A 284 -22.20 -30.91 6.18
N ARG A 285 -22.58 -32.16 6.43
CA ARG A 285 -22.99 -32.61 7.76
C ARG A 285 -21.85 -32.60 8.77
N GLU A 286 -20.64 -32.94 8.34
CA GLU A 286 -19.46 -32.84 9.20
C GLU A 286 -19.20 -31.38 9.56
N TRP A 287 -19.21 -30.49 8.57
CA TRP A 287 -19.08 -29.05 8.75
C TRP A 287 -20.18 -28.46 9.64
N ALA A 288 -21.46 -28.78 9.41
CA ALA A 288 -22.57 -28.37 10.28
C ALA A 288 -22.37 -28.81 11.74
N GLY A 289 -21.76 -29.98 11.96
CA GLY A 289 -21.36 -30.45 13.29
C GLY A 289 -20.22 -29.62 13.90
N GLN A 290 -19.26 -29.18 13.10
CA GLN A 290 -18.21 -28.26 13.53
C GLN A 290 -18.79 -26.88 13.90
N VAL A 291 -19.75 -26.37 13.13
CA VAL A 291 -20.48 -25.13 13.45
C VAL A 291 -21.26 -25.27 14.76
N GLU A 292 -21.95 -26.40 15.00
CA GLU A 292 -22.61 -26.66 16.31
C GLU A 292 -21.62 -26.55 17.49
N VAL A 293 -20.42 -27.14 17.33
CA VAL A 293 -19.36 -27.08 18.34
C VAL A 293 -18.88 -25.65 18.53
N ALA A 294 -18.70 -24.89 17.45
CA ALA A 294 -18.29 -23.49 17.49
C ALA A 294 -19.32 -22.60 18.20
N VAL A 295 -20.62 -22.73 17.88
CA VAL A 295 -21.71 -22.03 18.59
C VAL A 295 -21.68 -22.37 20.08
N THR A 296 -21.45 -23.64 20.43
CA THR A 296 -21.35 -24.07 21.83
C THR A 296 -20.19 -23.37 22.55
N GLU A 297 -19.05 -23.23 21.89
CA GLU A 297 -17.88 -22.57 22.44
C GLU A 297 -18.06 -21.06 22.56
N GLN A 298 -18.65 -20.39 21.57
CA GLN A 298 -19.02 -18.97 21.67
C GLN A 298 -19.92 -18.73 22.88
N VAL A 299 -20.97 -19.53 23.07
CA VAL A 299 -21.85 -19.44 24.25
C VAL A 299 -21.06 -19.63 25.55
N ARG A 300 -20.09 -20.56 25.58
CA ARG A 300 -19.25 -20.78 26.75
C ARG A 300 -18.38 -19.56 27.07
N LEU A 301 -17.77 -18.95 26.05
CA LEU A 301 -16.93 -17.75 26.18
C LEU A 301 -17.75 -16.54 26.65
N LEU A 302 -18.92 -16.30 26.05
CA LEU A 302 -19.81 -15.21 26.43
C LEU A 302 -20.28 -15.34 27.89
N ARG A 303 -20.59 -16.56 28.36
CA ARG A 303 -20.96 -16.82 29.77
C ARG A 303 -19.81 -16.70 30.75
N ALA A 304 -18.56 -16.91 30.30
CA ALA A 304 -17.39 -16.85 31.16
C ALA A 304 -16.95 -15.40 31.45
N HIS A 305 -17.31 -14.45 30.58
CA HIS A 305 -16.96 -13.04 30.75
C HIS A 305 -17.95 -12.29 31.65
N SER A 306 -17.45 -11.27 32.36
CA SER A 306 -18.28 -10.40 33.20
C SER A 306 -18.62 -9.11 32.47
N TRP A 307 -19.89 -8.96 32.07
CA TRP A 307 -20.35 -7.85 31.23
C TRP A 307 -20.75 -6.60 32.03
N PRO A 308 -20.55 -5.39 31.46
CA PRO A 308 -21.04 -4.15 32.03
C PRO A 308 -22.56 -4.13 32.07
N GLU A 309 -23.14 -3.36 32.98
CA GLU A 309 -24.60 -3.37 33.25
C GLU A 309 -25.45 -3.19 32.00
N GLY A 310 -25.07 -2.27 31.10
CA GLY A 310 -25.80 -2.00 29.87
C GLY A 310 -25.73 -3.12 28.81
N ALA A 311 -24.81 -4.09 28.94
CA ALA A 311 -24.63 -5.17 27.97
C ALA A 311 -25.10 -6.54 28.48
N ARG A 312 -25.46 -6.69 29.76
CA ARG A 312 -25.84 -8.01 30.33
C ARG A 312 -27.07 -8.60 29.65
N GLU A 313 -28.15 -7.83 29.56
CA GLU A 313 -29.39 -8.28 28.92
C GLU A 313 -29.20 -8.58 27.43
N PRO A 314 -28.58 -7.69 26.61
CA PRO A 314 -28.25 -8.02 25.22
C PRO A 314 -27.40 -9.28 25.04
N VAL A 315 -26.43 -9.53 25.93
CA VAL A 315 -25.61 -10.75 25.88
C VAL A 315 -26.42 -11.99 26.25
N ASP A 316 -27.28 -11.90 27.27
CA ASP A 316 -28.15 -13.02 27.68
C ASP A 316 -29.16 -13.38 26.57
N GLU A 317 -29.68 -12.38 25.85
CA GLU A 317 -30.51 -12.56 24.65
C GLU A 317 -29.73 -13.26 23.53
N LEU A 318 -28.53 -12.75 23.17
CA LEU A 318 -27.69 -13.40 22.17
C LEU A 318 -27.35 -14.86 22.56
N ILE A 319 -27.06 -15.12 23.83
CA ILE A 319 -26.81 -16.49 24.33
C ILE A 319 -28.04 -17.39 24.14
N ALA A 320 -29.25 -16.86 24.30
CA ALA A 320 -30.48 -17.62 24.05
C ALA A 320 -30.68 -17.90 22.56
N ASP A 321 -30.33 -16.95 21.70
CA ASP A 321 -30.39 -17.05 20.25
C ASP A 321 -29.38 -18.08 19.71
N LEU A 322 -28.12 -17.99 20.15
CA LEU A 322 -27.09 -18.99 19.90
C LEU A 322 -27.48 -20.38 20.42
N GLY A 323 -28.25 -20.43 21.53
CA GLY A 323 -28.83 -21.68 22.02
C GLY A 323 -29.79 -22.34 21.01
N ARG A 324 -30.53 -21.55 20.23
CA ARG A 324 -31.38 -22.04 19.13
C ARG A 324 -30.56 -22.40 17.91
N ALA A 325 -29.58 -21.57 17.54
CA ALA A 325 -28.61 -21.84 16.47
C ALA A 325 -27.93 -23.21 16.64
N ARG A 326 -27.39 -23.49 17.83
CA ARG A 326 -26.77 -24.79 18.14
C ARG A 326 -27.71 -25.95 17.86
N VAL A 327 -28.98 -25.83 18.24
CA VAL A 327 -29.97 -26.89 18.00
C VAL A 327 -30.28 -27.05 16.51
N ALA A 328 -30.30 -25.96 15.75
CA ALA A 328 -30.51 -26.01 14.30
C ALA A 328 -29.33 -26.67 13.58
N TRP A 329 -28.10 -26.22 13.84
CA TRP A 329 -26.87 -26.82 13.29
C TRP A 329 -26.72 -28.30 13.65
N GLY A 330 -27.01 -28.68 14.90
CA GLY A 330 -27.01 -30.10 15.31
C GLY A 330 -28.07 -30.96 14.60
N ARG A 331 -29.20 -30.38 14.18
CA ARG A 331 -30.19 -31.08 13.34
C ARG A 331 -29.68 -31.25 11.91
N ALA A 332 -29.07 -30.22 11.33
CA ALA A 332 -28.47 -30.30 9.99
C ALA A 332 -27.40 -31.41 9.96
N ALA A 333 -26.45 -31.39 10.89
CA ALA A 333 -25.42 -32.43 11.04
C ALA A 333 -26.00 -33.87 11.15
N GLY A 334 -27.14 -34.01 11.85
CA GLY A 334 -27.84 -35.28 12.02
C GLY A 334 -28.66 -35.75 10.81
N THR A 335 -28.84 -34.93 9.78
CA THR A 335 -29.77 -35.19 8.66
C THR A 335 -29.02 -35.78 7.47
N ALA A 336 -29.12 -37.10 7.29
CA ALA A 336 -28.44 -37.81 6.19
C ALA A 336 -29.16 -37.73 4.83
N ASP A 337 -30.43 -37.33 4.81
CA ASP A 337 -31.23 -37.18 3.61
C ASP A 337 -30.93 -35.82 2.96
N PRO A 338 -30.44 -35.76 1.71
CA PRO A 338 -30.01 -34.51 1.08
C PRO A 338 -31.10 -33.46 0.96
N ASP A 339 -32.30 -33.84 0.49
CA ASP A 339 -33.42 -32.90 0.33
C ASP A 339 -33.82 -32.29 1.68
N SER A 340 -33.83 -33.09 2.74
CA SER A 340 -34.09 -32.61 4.10
C SER A 340 -32.93 -31.80 4.66
N TYR A 341 -31.67 -32.12 4.31
CA TYR A 341 -30.47 -31.47 4.83
C TYR A 341 -30.46 -29.98 4.49
N TRP A 342 -30.66 -29.64 3.22
CA TRP A 342 -30.64 -28.25 2.76
C TRP A 342 -31.70 -27.38 3.46
N ILE A 343 -32.88 -27.94 3.74
CA ILE A 343 -33.91 -27.26 4.54
C ILE A 343 -33.43 -27.03 5.98
N ARG A 344 -32.71 -27.98 6.58
CA ARG A 344 -32.17 -27.82 7.95
C ARG A 344 -31.03 -26.84 8.02
N GLU A 345 -30.23 -26.79 6.97
CA GLU A 345 -29.14 -25.83 6.85
C GLU A 345 -29.67 -24.41 6.71
N GLU A 346 -30.70 -24.19 5.87
CA GLU A 346 -31.40 -22.90 5.79
C GLU A 346 -31.98 -22.47 7.16
N GLU A 347 -32.66 -23.38 7.88
CA GLU A 347 -33.12 -23.15 9.26
C GLU A 347 -31.95 -22.78 10.21
N ALA A 348 -30.74 -23.30 9.96
CA ALA A 348 -29.57 -23.06 10.78
C ALA A 348 -28.90 -21.71 10.47
N TRP A 349 -28.83 -21.34 9.19
CA TRP A 349 -28.40 -20.03 8.73
C TRP A 349 -29.26 -18.91 9.29
N ASP A 350 -30.60 -19.03 9.19
CA ASP A 350 -31.55 -18.10 9.80
C ASP A 350 -31.32 -17.95 11.31
N ALA A 351 -30.99 -19.06 11.98
CA ALA A 351 -30.73 -19.06 13.42
C ALA A 351 -29.38 -18.44 13.80
N THR A 352 -28.47 -18.24 12.83
CA THR A 352 -27.19 -17.55 12.98
C THR A 352 -27.13 -16.22 12.24
N ASP A 353 -28.28 -15.64 11.92
CA ASP A 353 -28.35 -14.36 11.21
C ASP A 353 -27.51 -13.28 11.96
N PRO A 354 -26.61 -12.57 11.25
CA PRO A 354 -25.74 -11.55 11.84
C PRO A 354 -26.50 -10.49 12.65
N SER A 355 -27.72 -10.15 12.25
CA SER A 355 -28.57 -9.14 12.89
C SER A 355 -28.92 -9.45 14.34
N LEU A 356 -28.92 -10.73 14.73
CA LEU A 356 -29.13 -11.19 16.11
C LEU A 356 -28.09 -10.60 17.07
N SER A 357 -26.94 -10.20 16.55
CA SER A 357 -25.85 -9.63 17.34
C SER A 357 -25.87 -8.10 17.44
N ILE A 358 -26.75 -7.40 16.72
CA ILE A 358 -26.72 -5.93 16.65
C ILE A 358 -26.91 -5.29 18.04
N THR A 359 -27.85 -5.79 18.84
CA THR A 359 -28.15 -5.21 20.17
C THR A 359 -26.95 -5.28 21.12
N VAL A 360 -26.24 -6.42 21.14
CA VAL A 360 -25.02 -6.55 21.98
C VAL A 360 -23.88 -5.70 21.44
N ARG A 361 -23.73 -5.61 20.12
CA ARG A 361 -22.71 -4.78 19.47
C ARG A 361 -22.95 -3.30 19.78
N GLU A 362 -24.18 -2.82 19.70
CA GLU A 362 -24.57 -1.47 20.08
C GLU A 362 -24.25 -1.19 21.56
N ALA A 363 -24.60 -2.12 22.45
CA ALA A 363 -24.31 -2.01 23.88
C ALA A 363 -22.81 -1.97 24.21
N LEU A 364 -21.97 -2.55 23.35
CA LEU A 364 -20.50 -2.56 23.45
C LEU A 364 -19.82 -1.45 22.63
N GLY A 365 -20.59 -0.61 21.93
CA GLY A 365 -20.04 0.43 21.06
C GLY A 365 -19.22 -0.11 19.88
N LEU A 366 -19.56 -1.29 19.38
CA LEU A 366 -19.00 -1.90 18.17
C LEU A 366 -19.82 -1.48 16.94
N ALA A 367 -19.29 -1.72 15.73
CA ALA A 367 -20.02 -1.42 14.51
C ALA A 367 -21.32 -2.25 14.42
N THR A 368 -22.43 -1.67 13.97
CA THR A 368 -23.76 -2.31 13.97
C THR A 368 -24.30 -2.63 12.59
N SER A 369 -23.57 -2.26 11.54
CA SER A 369 -23.93 -2.58 10.15
C SER A 369 -23.24 -3.89 9.77
N PRO A 370 -23.98 -5.00 9.61
CA PRO A 370 -23.39 -6.21 9.06
C PRO A 370 -22.87 -5.92 7.64
N PRO A 371 -21.75 -6.54 7.22
CA PRO A 371 -21.28 -6.44 5.84
C PRO A 371 -22.36 -6.95 4.90
N ALA A 372 -22.54 -6.29 3.76
CA ALA A 372 -23.34 -6.83 2.68
C ALA A 372 -22.70 -8.15 2.21
N TYR A 373 -23.40 -9.25 2.37
CA TYR A 373 -23.12 -10.46 1.61
C TYR A 373 -23.77 -10.24 0.25
N ASP A 374 -23.01 -10.37 -0.84
CA ASP A 374 -23.56 -10.22 -2.19
C ASP A 374 -24.64 -11.28 -2.42
N GLU A 375 -25.88 -10.95 -2.07
CA GLU A 375 -27.05 -11.58 -2.68
C GLU A 375 -26.96 -11.22 -4.16
N GLU A 376 -26.55 -12.20 -4.98
CA GLU A 376 -26.55 -12.08 -6.41
C GLU A 376 -27.87 -11.45 -6.86
N VAL A 377 -27.75 -10.46 -7.76
CA VAL A 377 -28.83 -9.69 -8.36
C VAL A 377 -29.81 -10.61 -9.09
N GLU A 378 -30.75 -11.22 -8.38
CA GLU A 378 -31.98 -11.79 -8.95
C GLU A 378 -33.02 -10.68 -9.13
N GLN A 379 -32.70 -9.71 -9.99
CA GLN A 379 -33.74 -8.97 -10.70
C GLN A 379 -33.57 -9.26 -12.19
N GLU A 380 -34.19 -10.34 -12.64
CA GLU A 380 -34.48 -10.51 -14.06
C GLU A 380 -35.22 -9.25 -14.55
N PRO A 381 -34.75 -8.56 -15.60
CA PRO A 381 -35.52 -7.47 -16.17
C PRO A 381 -36.76 -8.06 -16.84
N GLU A 382 -37.95 -7.61 -16.41
CA GLU A 382 -39.22 -7.88 -17.07
C GLU A 382 -39.05 -7.71 -18.59
N ALA A 383 -39.29 -8.79 -19.32
CA ALA A 383 -39.29 -8.80 -20.78
C ALA A 383 -40.33 -7.80 -21.30
N GLY A 384 -39.87 -6.59 -21.61
CA GLY A 384 -40.65 -5.55 -22.26
C GLY A 384 -41.18 -6.05 -23.60
N GLU A 385 -42.49 -5.91 -23.78
CA GLU A 385 -43.28 -6.29 -24.93
C GLU A 385 -42.65 -5.80 -26.25
N MET A 386 -42.35 -6.74 -27.16
CA MET A 386 -42.17 -6.43 -28.57
C MET A 386 -43.54 -6.22 -29.22
N GLU A 387 -43.91 -4.96 -29.48
CA GLU A 387 -44.84 -4.65 -30.57
C GLU A 387 -44.05 -4.38 -31.86
N VAL A 388 -44.58 -4.96 -32.95
CA VAL A 388 -44.01 -5.10 -34.31
C VAL A 388 -44.05 -3.81 -35.11
#